data_AF-A0A0A1NV89-F1
#
_entry.id   AF-A0A0A1NV89-F1
#
_cell.length_a   1.000
_cell.length_b   1.000
_cell.length_c   1.000
_cell.angle_alpha   90.00
_cell.angle_beta   90.00
_cell.angle_gamma   90.00
#
_symmetry.space_group_name_H-M   'P 1'
#
loop_
_entity.id
_entity.type
_entity.pdbx_description
1 polymer ?
#
loop_
_entity_poly.entity_id
_entity_poly.type
_entity_poly.pdbx_seq_one_letter_code
_entity_poly.pdbx_strand_id
1 'polypeptide(L)'
;MAKTEGITQVSVTKWAQKQFGLVAPSTQLTIHRLWKFRHKYDIKTILEGSLCGGVDRKMLRKSKYPELEKLLIDDIIDCQKRNVPLSGNRIKQMGEDICRFDLKLDPESFNFPSFSNGWFERFKKKHGLTIDMVGDEPSYVVSQRLHSLDTAHSINQDDQLESSEGKPFLLYLYVTQP
;
A
#
# COMPACT_ATOMS: atom_id res chain seq x y z
N MET A 1 -12.26 42.20 -14.30
CA MET A 1 -11.40 40.99 -14.36
C MET A 1 -11.56 40.25 -13.05
N ALA A 2 -12.30 39.14 -13.03
CA ALA A 2 -12.46 38.33 -11.83
C ALA A 2 -11.11 37.66 -11.52
N LYS A 3 -10.50 38.04 -10.38
CA LYS A 3 -9.37 37.30 -9.83
C LYS A 3 -9.89 35.89 -9.60
N THR A 4 -9.37 34.89 -10.29
CA THR A 4 -9.49 33.52 -9.82
C THR A 4 -8.86 33.50 -8.43
N GLU A 5 -9.68 33.49 -7.39
CA GLU A 5 -9.25 33.38 -6.01
C GLU A 5 -8.66 31.97 -5.84
N GLY A 6 -7.38 31.83 -6.19
CA GLY A 6 -6.67 30.58 -6.03
C GLY A 6 -6.71 30.13 -4.58
N ILE A 7 -6.86 28.83 -4.36
CA ILE A 7 -6.91 28.22 -3.03
C ILE A 7 -5.69 28.69 -2.23
N THR A 8 -5.91 29.53 -1.21
CA THR A 8 -4.84 30.07 -0.38
C THR A 8 -4.51 29.11 0.76
N GLN A 9 -3.26 29.06 1.21
CA GLN A 9 -2.87 28.23 2.36
C GLN A 9 -3.70 28.57 3.62
N VAL A 10 -4.06 29.84 3.82
CA VAL A 10 -4.90 30.30 4.94
C VAL A 10 -6.32 29.73 4.85
N SER A 11 -6.91 29.68 3.66
CA SER A 11 -8.23 29.08 3.47
C SER A 11 -8.21 27.59 3.80
N VAL A 12 -7.13 26.91 3.47
CA VAL A 12 -6.94 25.46 3.69
C VAL A 12 -6.75 25.13 5.16
N THR A 13 -6.02 25.94 5.93
CA THR A 13 -5.84 25.70 7.37
C THR A 13 -7.16 25.82 8.14
N LYS A 14 -7.97 26.83 7.79
CA LYS A 14 -9.32 27.04 8.36
C LYS A 14 -10.25 25.89 7.99
N TRP A 15 -10.23 25.46 6.73
CA TRP A 15 -10.99 24.31 6.26
C TRP A 15 -10.60 23.04 7.02
N ALA A 16 -9.29 22.74 7.10
CA ALA A 16 -8.78 21.55 7.77
C ALA A 16 -9.13 21.52 9.26
N GLN A 17 -9.06 22.66 9.96
CA GLN A 17 -9.48 22.76 11.36
C GLN A 17 -10.93 22.33 11.54
N LYS A 18 -11.83 22.83 10.68
CA LYS A 18 -13.26 22.53 10.72
C LYS A 18 -13.54 21.07 10.35
N GLN A 19 -12.89 20.53 9.32
CA GLN A 19 -13.13 19.16 8.84
C GLN A 19 -12.64 18.09 9.82
N PHE A 20 -11.46 18.27 10.40
CA PHE A 20 -10.84 17.27 11.27
C PHE A 20 -11.05 17.54 12.77
N GLY A 21 -11.83 18.56 13.13
CA GLY A 21 -12.08 18.91 14.53
C GLY A 21 -10.81 19.24 15.31
N LEU A 22 -9.84 19.92 14.67
CA LEU A 22 -8.56 20.23 15.33
C LEU A 22 -8.76 21.33 16.38
N VAL A 23 -8.15 21.16 17.55
CA VAL A 23 -8.17 22.14 18.66
C VAL A 23 -7.60 23.50 18.22
N ALA A 24 -6.64 23.50 17.31
CA ALA A 24 -6.03 24.71 16.74
C ALA A 24 -5.85 24.57 15.22
N PRO A 25 -5.87 25.68 14.46
CA PRO A 25 -5.58 25.64 13.03
C PRO A 25 -4.14 25.20 12.80
N SER A 26 -3.92 24.33 11.81
CA SER A 26 -2.57 23.94 11.40
C SER A 26 -1.80 25.16 10.88
N THR A 27 -0.49 25.23 11.15
CA THR A 27 0.36 26.31 10.64
C THR A 27 0.46 26.27 9.11
N GLN A 28 0.56 27.43 8.46
CA GLN A 28 0.77 27.54 7.00
C GLN A 28 1.98 26.72 6.52
N LEU A 29 3.06 26.71 7.31
CA LEU A 29 4.26 25.90 7.04
C LEU A 29 3.97 24.40 7.00
N THR A 30 3.05 23.92 7.84
CA THR A 30 2.62 22.52 7.85
C THR A 30 1.91 22.18 6.54
N ILE A 31 0.99 23.02 6.08
CA ILE A 31 0.31 22.86 4.79
C ILE A 31 1.31 22.88 3.64
N HIS A 32 2.24 23.84 3.64
CA HIS A 32 3.30 23.90 2.62
C HIS A 32 4.15 22.62 2.59
N ARG A 33 4.57 22.11 3.75
CA ARG A 33 5.34 20.86 3.85
C ARG A 33 4.53 19.66 3.35
N LEU A 34 3.26 19.56 3.72
CA LEU A 34 2.37 18.50 3.25
C LEU A 34 2.22 18.53 1.73
N TRP A 35 2.03 19.71 1.13
CA TRP A 35 1.96 19.85 -0.32
C TRP A 35 3.27 19.53 -1.03
N LYS A 36 4.41 19.99 -0.48
CA LYS A 36 5.75 19.74 -1.01
C LYS A 36 6.10 18.25 -0.99
N PHE A 37 5.70 17.56 0.08
CA PHE A 37 5.98 16.14 0.29
C PHE A 37 4.77 15.25 0.04
N ARG A 38 3.75 15.73 -0.70
CA ARG A 38 2.52 14.97 -0.93
C ARG A 38 2.77 13.59 -1.54
N HIS A 39 3.76 13.49 -2.43
CA HIS A 39 4.18 12.24 -3.05
C HIS A 39 4.67 11.20 -2.04
N LYS A 40 5.15 11.62 -0.86
CA LYS A 40 5.58 10.68 0.19
C LYS A 40 4.41 10.06 0.93
N TYR A 41 3.28 10.77 0.96
CA TYR A 41 2.06 10.36 1.63
C TYR A 41 0.98 9.88 0.66
N ASP A 42 1.34 9.71 -0.62
CA ASP A 42 0.48 9.06 -1.58
C ASP A 42 0.27 7.61 -1.13
N ILE A 43 -0.98 7.15 -1.17
CA ILE A 43 -1.41 5.84 -0.69
C ILE A 43 -0.58 4.76 -1.39
N LYS A 44 -0.31 4.93 -2.68
CA LYS A 44 0.53 4.02 -3.47
C LYS A 44 1.96 3.94 -2.91
N THR A 45 2.57 5.07 -2.58
CA THR A 45 3.94 5.11 -2.04
C THR A 45 4.01 4.61 -0.60
N ILE A 46 2.96 4.83 0.19
CA ILE A 46 2.82 4.24 1.54
C ILE A 46 2.69 2.72 1.43
N LEU A 47 1.94 2.22 0.44
CA LEU A 47 1.72 0.80 0.20
C LEU A 47 2.97 0.11 -0.37
N GLU A 48 3.67 0.74 -1.32
CA GLU A 48 4.92 0.23 -1.89
C GLU A 48 6.07 0.26 -0.87
N GLY A 49 6.15 1.29 -0.03
CA GLY A 49 7.18 1.44 1.01
C GLY A 49 6.87 0.68 2.31
N SER A 50 5.62 0.23 2.48
CA SER A 50 5.17 -0.59 3.61
C SER A 50 4.25 -1.66 3.08
N LEU A 51 4.80 -2.86 2.91
CA LEU A 51 4.08 -4.06 2.45
C LEU A 51 2.97 -4.48 3.45
N CYS A 52 1.90 -3.69 3.56
CA CYS A 52 0.62 -3.96 4.25
C CYS A 52 0.39 -3.42 5.68
N GLY A 53 1.21 -2.55 6.26
CA GLY A 53 0.89 -2.01 7.60
C GLY A 53 0.13 -0.68 7.60
N GLY A 54 -1.20 -0.74 7.64
CA GLY A 54 -2.12 0.24 8.25
C GLY A 54 -2.04 1.72 7.84
N VAL A 55 -3.17 2.26 7.42
CA VAL A 55 -3.39 3.67 7.02
C VAL A 55 -3.15 4.68 8.16
N ASP A 56 -3.02 4.23 9.41
CA ASP A 56 -2.92 5.05 10.62
C ASP A 56 -1.49 5.48 10.99
N ARG A 57 -0.51 5.32 10.10
CA ARG A 57 0.88 5.71 10.41
C ARG A 57 1.11 7.21 10.34
N LYS A 58 1.37 7.80 11.51
CA LYS A 58 1.84 9.19 11.63
C LYS A 58 3.27 9.42 11.09
N MET A 59 4.07 8.36 10.91
CA MET A 59 5.47 8.51 10.50
C MET A 59 5.97 7.38 9.59
N LEU A 60 6.59 7.77 8.48
CA LEU A 60 7.23 6.88 7.51
C LEU A 60 8.69 6.62 7.91
N ARG A 61 8.91 5.80 8.94
CA ARG A 61 10.26 5.31 9.25
C ARG A 61 10.62 4.15 8.34
N LYS A 62 11.79 4.23 7.69
CA LYS A 62 12.37 3.10 6.95
C LYS A 62 12.71 1.96 7.92
N SER A 63 12.64 0.71 7.44
CA SER A 63 13.20 -0.42 8.22
C SER A 63 14.70 -0.22 8.38
N LYS A 64 15.26 -0.82 9.44
CA LYS A 64 16.69 -1.07 9.54
C LYS A 64 17.17 -2.04 8.44
N TYR A 65 16.33 -2.99 8.03
CA TYR A 65 16.64 -4.02 7.04
C TYR A 65 15.48 -4.15 6.02
N PRO A 66 15.36 -3.21 5.07
CA PRO A 66 14.22 -3.18 4.15
C PRO A 66 14.18 -4.37 3.18
N GLU A 67 15.34 -4.83 2.72
CA GLU A 67 15.42 -5.96 1.77
C GLU A 67 15.03 -7.29 2.43
N LEU A 68 15.52 -7.55 3.65
CA LEU A 68 15.11 -8.70 4.46
C LEU A 68 13.60 -8.72 4.68
N GLU A 69 13.03 -7.60 5.11
CA GLU A 69 11.59 -7.52 5.37
C GLU A 69 10.76 -7.76 4.12
N LYS A 70 11.27 -7.34 2.94
CA LYS A 70 10.59 -7.58 1.67
C LYS A 70 10.55 -9.07 1.32
N LEU A 71 11.71 -9.72 1.28
CA LEU A 71 11.82 -11.15 0.98
C LEU A 71 10.99 -11.99 1.95
N LEU A 72 11.03 -11.64 3.24
CA LEU A 72 10.27 -12.36 4.25
C LEU A 72 8.75 -12.24 4.04
N ILE A 73 8.26 -11.09 3.58
CA ILE A 73 6.83 -10.92 3.26
C ILE A 73 6.44 -11.73 2.03
N ASP A 74 7.27 -11.73 0.99
CA ASP A 74 7.03 -12.52 -0.22
C ASP A 74 6.92 -14.01 0.12
N ASP A 75 7.84 -14.53 0.95
CA ASP A 75 7.80 -15.92 1.42
C ASP A 75 6.55 -16.23 2.27
N ILE A 76 6.16 -15.30 3.15
CA ILE A 76 4.95 -15.45 3.98
C ILE A 76 3.70 -15.52 3.09
N ILE A 77 3.62 -14.69 2.05
CA ILE A 77 2.53 -14.70 1.06
C ILE A 77 2.52 -16.03 0.29
N ASP A 78 3.68 -16.55 -0.10
CA ASP A 78 3.75 -17.82 -0.81
C ASP A 78 3.42 -19.03 0.08
N CYS A 79 3.72 -18.97 1.38
CA CYS A 79 3.22 -19.93 2.36
C CYS A 79 1.70 -19.86 2.52
N GLN A 80 1.10 -18.66 2.53
CA GLN A 80 -0.37 -18.49 2.56
C GLN A 80 -1.04 -19.09 1.33
N LYS A 81 -0.51 -18.82 0.12
CA LYS A 81 -1.05 -19.41 -1.12
C LYS A 81 -1.02 -20.94 -1.11
N ARG A 82 -0.04 -21.52 -0.40
CA ARG A 82 0.11 -22.97 -0.22
C ARG A 82 -0.67 -23.53 0.98
N ASN A 83 -1.43 -22.69 1.69
CA ASN A 83 -2.14 -23.05 2.93
C ASN A 83 -1.23 -23.71 3.98
N VAL A 84 0.02 -23.23 4.09
CA VAL A 84 0.95 -23.70 5.14
C VAL A 84 0.77 -22.84 6.38
N PRO A 85 0.45 -23.42 7.56
CA PRO A 85 0.32 -22.66 8.79
C PRO A 85 1.69 -22.09 9.22
N LEU A 86 1.70 -20.80 9.56
CA LEU A 86 2.90 -20.06 9.95
C LEU A 86 2.81 -19.64 11.41
N SER A 87 3.65 -20.26 12.24
CA SER A 87 3.87 -19.82 13.62
C SER A 87 4.87 -18.65 13.67
N GLY A 88 4.83 -17.87 14.76
CA GLY A 88 5.76 -16.76 14.95
C GLY A 88 7.23 -17.21 15.02
N ASN A 89 7.50 -18.41 15.55
CA ASN A 89 8.85 -18.97 15.55
C ASN A 89 9.31 -19.38 14.16
N ARG A 90 8.40 -19.91 13.33
CA ARG A 90 8.70 -20.23 11.93
C ARG A 90 9.08 -18.99 11.14
N ILE A 91 8.35 -17.88 11.32
CA ILE A 91 8.66 -16.61 10.64
C ILE A 91 10.04 -16.07 11.05
N LYS A 92 10.42 -16.20 12.32
CA LYS A 92 11.77 -15.80 12.77
C LYS A 92 12.86 -16.64 12.12
N GLN A 93 12.67 -17.97 12.06
CA GLN A 93 13.60 -18.88 11.38
C GLN A 93 13.73 -18.54 9.89
N MET A 94 12.62 -18.30 9.20
CA MET A 94 12.64 -17.86 7.79
C MET A 94 13.45 -16.57 7.62
N GLY A 95 13.31 -15.62 8.55
CA GLY A 95 14.12 -14.40 8.55
C GLY A 95 15.62 -14.67 8.72
N GLU A 96 16.00 -15.58 9.63
CA GLU A 96 17.39 -16.01 9.81
C GLU A 96 17.94 -16.68 8.56
N ASP A 97 17.15 -17.54 7.92
CA ASP A 97 17.50 -18.25 6.69
C ASP A 97 17.73 -17.24 5.55
N ILE A 98 16.84 -16.27 5.36
CA ILE A 98 17.03 -15.20 4.35
C ILE A 98 18.31 -14.41 4.62
N CYS A 99 18.59 -14.07 5.88
CA CYS A 99 19.82 -13.37 6.23
C CYS A 99 21.07 -14.18 5.86
N ARG A 100 21.07 -15.49 6.11
CA ARG A 100 22.23 -16.37 5.90
C ARG A 100 22.41 -16.75 4.43
N PHE A 101 21.33 -17.12 3.75
CA PHE A 101 21.41 -17.73 2.42
C PHE A 101 21.24 -16.71 1.29
N ASP A 102 20.26 -15.81 1.39
CA ASP A 102 19.96 -14.85 0.32
C ASP A 102 20.81 -13.59 0.44
N LEU A 103 20.87 -13.01 1.64
CA LEU A 103 21.62 -11.78 1.90
C LEU A 103 23.08 -12.03 2.28
N LYS A 104 23.46 -13.28 2.55
CA LYS A 104 24.83 -13.70 2.91
C LYS A 104 25.44 -12.86 4.04
N LEU A 105 24.62 -12.50 5.02
CA LEU A 105 25.05 -11.76 6.19
C LEU A 105 25.74 -12.71 7.17
N ASP A 106 26.90 -12.27 7.66
CA ASP A 106 27.62 -12.98 8.71
C ASP A 106 26.82 -12.95 10.04
N PRO A 107 26.51 -14.10 10.65
CA PRO A 107 25.81 -14.20 11.94
C PRO A 107 26.49 -13.43 13.07
N GLU A 108 27.81 -13.30 13.05
CA GLU A 108 28.58 -12.59 14.08
C GLU A 108 28.68 -11.07 13.80
N SER A 109 28.12 -10.61 12.68
CA SER A 109 28.11 -9.19 12.34
C SER A 109 27.15 -8.42 13.22
N PHE A 110 27.54 -7.20 13.62
CA PHE A 110 26.64 -6.21 14.22
C PHE A 110 25.44 -5.86 13.33
N ASN A 111 25.53 -6.17 12.03
CA ASN A 111 24.45 -5.97 11.07
C ASN A 111 23.45 -7.14 11.05
N PHE A 112 23.72 -8.26 11.73
CA PHE A 112 22.77 -9.37 11.82
C PHE A 112 21.57 -8.98 12.70
N PRO A 113 20.32 -9.16 12.24
CA PRO A 113 19.15 -8.83 13.05
C PRO A 113 19.01 -9.80 14.23
N SER A 114 18.76 -9.28 15.42
CA SER A 114 18.26 -10.10 16.52
C SER A 114 16.75 -10.32 16.28
N PHE A 115 16.37 -11.50 15.80
CA PHE A 115 14.99 -11.96 15.55
C PHE A 115 14.18 -12.16 16.86
N SER A 116 14.32 -11.22 17.78
CA SER A 116 13.67 -11.15 19.08
C SER A 116 12.14 -11.03 18.96
N ASN A 117 11.44 -11.30 20.06
CA ASN A 117 10.00 -11.03 20.16
C ASN A 117 9.69 -9.55 19.86
N GLY A 118 10.53 -8.61 20.32
CA GLY A 118 10.34 -7.18 20.06
C GLY A 118 10.49 -6.81 18.58
N TRP A 119 11.41 -7.46 17.86
CA TRP A 119 11.50 -7.31 16.40
C TRP A 119 10.25 -7.86 15.72
N PHE A 120 9.81 -9.07 16.11
CA PHE A 120 8.65 -9.72 15.50
C PHE A 120 7.35 -8.92 15.73
N GLU A 121 7.11 -8.38 16.93
CA GLU A 121 5.96 -7.50 17.20
C GLU A 121 5.98 -6.24 16.32
N ARG A 122 7.15 -5.63 16.13
CA ARG A 122 7.30 -4.48 15.23
C ARG A 122 7.07 -4.87 13.78
N PHE A 123 7.59 -6.02 13.35
CA PHE A 123 7.40 -6.57 12.02
C PHE A 123 5.92 -6.82 11.73
N LYS A 124 5.21 -7.51 12.63
CA LYS A 124 3.76 -7.75 12.52
C LYS A 124 2.98 -6.46 12.33
N LYS A 125 3.20 -5.47 13.22
CA LYS A 125 2.52 -4.18 13.16
C LYS A 125 2.84 -3.42 11.87
N LYS A 126 4.07 -3.54 11.39
CA LYS A 126 4.55 -2.85 10.18
C LYS A 126 4.05 -3.47 8.88
N HIS A 127 3.77 -4.76 8.86
CA HIS A 127 3.29 -5.43 7.65
C HIS A 127 1.85 -5.92 7.77
N GLY A 128 1.14 -5.51 8.83
CA GLY A 128 -0.27 -5.82 9.01
C GLY A 128 -0.54 -7.32 9.14
N LEU A 129 0.36 -8.06 9.80
CA LEU A 129 0.13 -9.49 10.03
C LEU A 129 -1.02 -9.66 11.04
N THR A 130 -1.99 -10.46 10.66
CA THR A 130 -3.12 -10.88 11.49
C THR A 130 -3.06 -12.39 11.73
N ILE A 131 -3.78 -12.86 12.74
CA ILE A 131 -3.93 -14.30 12.98
C ILE A 131 -5.20 -14.74 12.27
N ASP A 132 -5.10 -15.80 11.49
CA ASP A 132 -6.21 -16.47 10.82
C ASP A 132 -6.12 -17.98 11.04
N MET A 133 -7.19 -18.72 10.75
CA MET A 133 -7.21 -20.17 10.86
C MET A 133 -6.89 -20.80 9.52
N VAL A 134 -5.85 -21.63 9.46
CA VAL A 134 -5.51 -22.45 8.29
C VAL A 134 -5.74 -23.90 8.70
N GLY A 135 -6.86 -24.48 8.24
CA GLY A 135 -7.38 -25.73 8.82
C GLY A 135 -7.85 -25.48 10.26
N ASP A 136 -7.27 -26.21 11.21
CA ASP A 136 -7.56 -26.08 12.64
C ASP A 136 -6.43 -25.40 13.43
N GLU A 137 -5.39 -24.89 12.75
CA GLU A 137 -4.25 -24.25 13.38
C GLU A 137 -4.22 -22.73 13.17
N PRO A 138 -3.89 -21.94 14.21
CA PRO A 138 -3.69 -20.50 14.07
C PRO A 138 -2.42 -20.20 13.29
N SER A 139 -2.55 -19.40 12.24
CA SER A 139 -1.49 -19.01 11.33
C SER A 139 -1.41 -17.50 11.20
N TYR A 140 -0.19 -16.97 11.11
CA TYR A 140 0.02 -15.58 10.77
C TYR A 140 -0.15 -15.36 9.26
N VAL A 141 -1.08 -14.49 8.90
CA VAL A 141 -1.38 -14.09 7.53
C VAL A 141 -1.17 -12.60 7.31
N VAL A 142 -0.84 -12.19 6.10
CA VAL A 142 -0.72 -10.79 5.70
C VAL A 142 -2.13 -10.31 5.38
N SER A 143 -2.59 -9.28 6.08
CA SER A 143 -3.95 -8.78 5.87
C SER A 143 -4.11 -8.21 4.46
N GLN A 144 -5.00 -8.82 3.67
CA GLN A 144 -5.29 -8.43 2.29
C GLN A 144 -5.99 -7.06 2.14
N ARG A 145 -6.28 -6.34 3.24
CA ARG A 145 -7.05 -5.08 3.24
C ARG A 145 -6.50 -3.96 2.35
N LEU A 146 -5.33 -4.12 1.72
CA LEU A 146 -4.75 -3.12 0.82
C LEU A 146 -4.44 -3.63 -0.61
N HIS A 147 -4.51 -4.94 -0.89
CA HIS A 147 -4.28 -5.47 -2.25
C HIS A 147 -5.44 -5.19 -3.21
N SER A 148 -6.64 -4.89 -2.70
CA SER A 148 -7.83 -4.60 -3.52
C SER A 148 -7.79 -3.25 -4.25
N LEU A 149 -6.80 -2.39 -4.00
CA LEU A 149 -6.70 -1.08 -4.66
C LEU A 149 -5.96 -1.11 -6.00
N ASP A 150 -5.11 -2.12 -6.25
CA ASP A 150 -4.49 -2.29 -7.56
C ASP A 150 -5.43 -2.98 -8.56
N THR A 151 -6.42 -3.76 -8.10
CA THR A 151 -7.40 -4.41 -8.99
C THR A 151 -8.54 -3.46 -9.41
N ALA A 152 -8.82 -2.41 -8.63
CA ALA A 152 -9.92 -1.47 -8.89
C ALA A 152 -9.59 -0.35 -9.91
N HIS A 153 -8.42 -0.40 -10.56
CA HIS A 153 -8.04 0.55 -11.62
C HIS A 153 -7.85 -0.08 -13.01
N SER A 154 -8.23 -1.36 -13.18
CA SER A 154 -8.35 -2.00 -14.52
C SER A 154 -9.79 -2.23 -14.96
N ILE A 155 -10.79 -1.81 -14.20
CA ILE A 155 -12.21 -1.85 -14.58
C ILE A 155 -12.70 -0.41 -14.63
N ASN A 156 -12.29 0.37 -15.64
CA ASN A 156 -12.92 1.62 -16.09
C ASN A 156 -12.19 2.15 -17.35
N GLN A 157 -11.93 1.25 -18.31
CA GLN A 157 -11.62 1.60 -19.70
C GLN A 157 -12.32 0.56 -20.59
N ASP A 158 -13.65 0.50 -20.49
CA ASP A 158 -14.55 -0.11 -21.49
C ASP A 158 -15.97 0.25 -21.07
N ASP A 159 -16.32 1.53 -21.15
CA ASP A 159 -17.70 2.01 -21.04
C ASP A 159 -17.85 3.32 -21.83
N GLN A 160 -17.66 3.20 -23.15
CA GLN A 160 -18.17 4.14 -24.15
C GLN A 160 -18.50 3.38 -25.44
N LEU A 161 -19.54 2.54 -25.40
CA LEU A 161 -20.30 2.15 -26.59
C LEU A 161 -21.62 1.50 -26.17
N GLU A 162 -22.62 2.34 -25.89
CA GLU A 162 -23.98 2.16 -26.40
C GLU A 162 -24.87 3.34 -25.96
N SER A 163 -25.21 4.20 -26.91
CA SER A 163 -26.46 4.94 -26.87
C SER A 163 -27.17 4.67 -28.18
N SER A 164 -28.08 3.71 -28.11
CA SER A 164 -29.04 3.38 -29.14
C SER A 164 -30.13 4.44 -29.17
N GLU A 165 -30.32 5.12 -30.31
CA GLU A 165 -31.66 5.50 -30.78
C GLU A 165 -31.69 5.43 -32.31
N GLY A 166 -32.76 4.82 -32.82
CA GLY A 166 -32.78 4.13 -34.10
C GLY A 166 -32.88 4.99 -35.36
N LYS A 167 -32.51 4.35 -36.48
CA LYS A 167 -33.35 4.19 -37.68
C LYS A 167 -32.71 3.25 -38.71
N PRO A 168 -33.51 2.64 -39.59
CA PRO A 168 -33.26 1.32 -40.15
C PRO A 168 -32.45 1.31 -41.46
N PHE A 169 -31.79 0.17 -41.66
CA PHE A 169 -31.55 -0.54 -42.93
C PHE A 169 -31.76 0.25 -44.22
N LEU A 170 -30.67 0.53 -44.93
CA LEU A 170 -30.62 0.34 -46.39
C LEU A 170 -29.20 -0.05 -46.83
N LEU A 171 -29.10 -1.31 -47.30
CA LEU A 171 -28.02 -1.83 -48.14
C LEU A 171 -28.14 -1.24 -49.54
N TYR A 172 -27.07 -0.65 -50.09
CA TYR A 172 -26.77 -0.55 -51.53
C TYR A 172 -25.26 -0.27 -51.65
N LEU A 173 -24.41 -1.27 -51.89
CA LEU A 173 -23.92 -1.73 -53.19
C LEU A 173 -23.39 -0.61 -54.12
N TYR A 174 -22.06 -0.63 -54.29
CA TYR A 174 -21.21 -0.26 -55.45
C TYR A 174 -21.67 0.82 -56.45
N VAL A 175 -20.68 1.65 -56.87
CA VAL A 175 -20.22 1.88 -58.26
C VAL A 175 -19.70 3.33 -58.45
N THR A 176 -18.41 3.39 -58.82
CA THR A 176 -17.66 4.35 -59.66
C THR A 176 -18.32 5.61 -60.25
N GLN A 177 -17.63 6.75 -60.06
CA GLN A 177 -17.14 7.78 -61.02
C GLN A 177 -17.97 8.16 -62.28
N PRO A 178 -17.91 9.44 -62.73
CA PRO A 178 -16.68 10.10 -63.24
C PRO A 178 -16.10 11.18 -62.33
#